data_AF-A0A8W8L524-F1
#
_entry.id   AF-A0A8W8L524-F1
#
_cell.length_a   1.000
_cell.length_b   1.000
_cell.length_c   1.000
_cell.angle_alpha   90.00
_cell.angle_beta   90.00
_cell.angle_gamma   90.00
#
_symmetry.space_group_name_H-M   'P 1'
#
loop_
_entity.id
_entity.type
_entity.pdbx_description
1 polymer ?
#
loop_
_entity_poly.entity_id
_entity_poly.type
_entity_poly.pdbx_seq_one_letter_code
_entity_poly.pdbx_strand_id
1 'polypeptide(L)' 'RKIVIYLDEISTTPTCIVVDMFRTGLVAKTQPAAIRIYDYYEPANQVTKFYQSQRLKNSNICDVCADCGCTA' A
#
# COMPACT_ATOMS: atom_id res chain seq x y z
N ARG A 1 -3.46 2.22 9.33
CA ARG A 1 -2.09 2.65 9.72
C ARG A 1 -1.51 3.46 8.56
N LYS A 2 -0.74 4.53 8.81
CA LYS A 2 -0.15 5.38 7.76
C LYS A 2 1.31 5.71 8.10
N ILE A 3 2.14 5.88 7.08
CA ILE A 3 3.51 6.40 7.19
C ILE A 3 3.51 7.74 6.45
N VAL A 4 4.16 8.75 7.03
CA VAL A 4 4.35 10.06 6.40
C VAL A 4 5.83 10.28 6.26
N ILE A 5 6.28 10.54 5.03
CA ILE A 5 7.68 10.81 4.70
C ILE A 5 7.74 12.26 4.24
N TYR A 6 8.64 13.02 4.86
CA TYR A 6 8.93 14.39 4.45
C TYR A 6 10.16 14.38 3.54
N LEU A 7 10.06 15.12 2.45
CA LEU A 7 11.13 15.33 1.49
C LEU A 7 11.33 16.83 1.39
N ASP A 8 12.59 17.27 1.39
CA ASP A 8 12.91 18.70 1.26
C ASP A 8 12.51 19.20 -0.13
N GLU A 9 12.71 18.39 -1.16
CA GLU A 9 12.29 18.67 -2.53
C GLU A 9 12.03 17.40 -3.35
N ILE A 10 11.23 17.54 -4.41
CA ILE A 10 11.08 16.55 -5.49
C ILE A 10 11.39 17.27 -6.80
N SER A 11 12.48 16.87 -7.45
CA SER A 11 12.94 17.49 -8.70
C SER A 11 12.52 16.66 -9.93
N THR A 12 13.00 17.07 -11.10
CA THR A 12 12.80 16.32 -12.36
C THR A 12 13.58 15.00 -12.38
N THR A 13 14.60 14.85 -11.54
CA THR A 13 15.30 13.58 -11.37
C THR A 13 14.53 12.65 -10.44
N PRO A 14 14.31 11.37 -10.80
CA PRO A 14 13.58 10.43 -9.96
C PRO A 14 14.22 10.27 -8.58
N THR A 15 13.45 10.52 -7.53
CA THR A 15 13.82 10.18 -6.16
C THR A 15 13.09 8.89 -5.76
N CYS A 16 13.85 7.83 -5.46
CA CYS A 16 13.32 6.51 -5.13
C CYS A 16 13.44 6.22 -3.64
N ILE A 17 12.34 5.81 -3.00
CA ILE A 17 12.31 5.44 -1.59
C ILE A 17 11.80 4.01 -1.48
N VAL A 18 12.55 3.17 -0.77
CA VAL A 18 12.16 1.79 -0.48
C VAL A 18 11.62 1.74 0.93
N VAL A 19 10.42 1.17 1.08
CA VAL A 19 9.77 0.97 2.38
C VAL A 19 9.48 -0.51 2.55
N ASP A 20 10.20 -1.13 3.48
CA ASP A 20 9.96 -2.54 3.83
C ASP A 20 8.76 -2.66 4.77
N MET A 21 7.84 -3.55 4.42
CA MET A 21 6.60 -3.76 5.16
C MET A 21 6.39 -5.25 5.42
N PHE A 22 6.13 -5.59 6.68
CA PHE A 22 5.83 -6.95 7.10
C PHE A 22 4.35 -7.09 7.44
N ARG A 23 3.72 -8.17 6.94
CA ARG A 23 2.31 -8.48 7.23
C ARG A 23 2.20 -9.01 8.66
N THR A 24 1.49 -8.29 9.52
CA THR A 24 1.29 -8.66 10.94
C THR A 24 -0.05 -9.34 11.20
N GLY A 25 -1.02 -9.21 10.30
CA GLY A 25 -2.32 -9.86 10.39
C GLY A 25 -2.67 -10.59 9.10
N LEU A 26 -3.33 -11.74 9.23
CA LEU A 26 -3.84 -12.49 8.08
C LEU A 26 -5.17 -11.85 7.66
N VAL A 27 -5.18 -11.22 6.48
CA VAL A 27 -6.37 -10.57 5.90
C VAL A 27 -6.42 -10.93 4.42
N ALA A 28 -7.56 -11.44 3.98
CA ALA A 28 -7.85 -11.77 2.59
C ALA A 28 -8.61 -10.63 1.90
N LYS A 29 -8.63 -10.63 0.55
CA LYS A 29 -9.36 -9.63 -0.27
C LYS A 29 -9.07 -8.18 0.14
N THR A 30 -7.83 -7.89 0.52
CA THR A 30 -7.45 -6.56 1.01
C THR A 30 -7.63 -5.51 -0.07
N GLN A 31 -8.13 -4.33 0.30
CA GLN A 31 -8.18 -3.20 -0.62
C GLN A 31 -6.77 -2.68 -0.94
N PRO A 32 -6.52 -2.16 -2.16
CA PRO A 32 -5.28 -1.48 -2.49
C PRO A 32 -4.98 -0.31 -1.55
N ALA A 33 -3.72 -0.14 -1.17
CA ALA A 33 -3.27 0.97 -0.35
C ALA A 33 -3.04 2.22 -1.21
N ALA A 34 -3.49 3.39 -0.74
CA ALA A 34 -3.24 4.65 -1.40
C ALA A 34 -1.87 5.23 -1.00
N ILE A 35 -1.09 5.62 -2.00
CA ILE A 35 0.15 6.41 -1.87
C ILE A 35 -0.16 7.78 -2.43
N ARG A 36 0.01 8.82 -1.60
CA ARG A 36 -0.27 10.21 -1.98
C ARG A 36 0.97 11.07 -1.78
N ILE A 37 1.33 11.79 -2.82
CA ILE A 37 2.38 12.80 -2.82
C ILE A 37 1.70 14.14 -3.10
N TYR A 38 2.05 15.17 -2.34
CA TYR A 38 1.48 16.50 -2.47
C TYR A 38 2.52 17.55 -2.09
N ASP A 39 2.43 18.72 -2.71
CA ASP A 39 3.19 19.89 -2.29
C ASP A 39 2.68 20.36 -0.91
N TYR A 40 3.60 20.57 0.03
CA TYR A 40 3.26 20.91 1.40
C TYR A 40 2.59 22.29 1.53
N TYR A 41 2.99 23.25 0.68
CA TYR A 41 2.44 24.61 0.69
C TYR A 41 1.29 24.77 -0.32
N GLU A 42 1.25 23.94 -1.37
CA GLU A 42 0.19 23.95 -2.38
C GLU A 42 -0.52 22.58 -2.53
N PRO A 43 -1.36 22.13 -1.58
CA PRO A 43 -1.92 20.77 -1.56
C PRO A 43 -2.81 20.39 -2.74
N ALA A 44 -3.27 21.38 -3.53
CA ALA A 44 -4.00 21.14 -4.78
C ALA A 44 -3.10 20.45 -5.83
N ASN A 45 -1.78 20.71 -5.77
CA ASN A 45 -0.77 20.00 -6.54
C ASN A 45 -0.45 18.66 -5.84
N GLN A 46 -1.18 17.62 -6.24
CA GLN A 46 -1.03 16.28 -5.66
C GLN A 46 -1.28 15.17 -6.68
N VAL A 47 -0.70 14.01 -6.41
CA VAL A 47 -0.95 12.78 -7.15
C VAL A 47 -1.20 11.63 -6.17
N THR A 48 -2.18 10.79 -6.51
CA THR A 48 -2.46 9.56 -5.75
C THR A 48 -2.33 8.35 -6.67
N LYS A 49 -1.64 7.33 -6.18
CA LYS A 49 -1.53 6.01 -6.82
C LYS A 49 -1.91 4.93 -5.83
N PHE A 50 -2.45 3.83 -6.34
CA PHE A 50 -2.81 2.68 -5.53
C PHE A 50 -1.80 1.57 -5.71
N TYR A 51 -1.34 1.01 -4.59
CA TYR A 51 -0.42 -0.12 -4.53
C TYR A 51 -1.12 -1.33 -3.91
N GLN A 52 -0.91 -2.49 -4.51
CA GLN A 52 -1.34 -3.77 -3.95
C GLN A 52 -0.31 -4.82 -4.33
N SER A 53 0.24 -5.53 -3.34
CA SER A 53 1.17 -6.62 -3.64
C SER A 53 0.42 -7.79 -4.28
N GLN A 54 1.07 -8.52 -5.19
CA GLN A 54 0.43 -9.65 -5.88
C GLN A 54 -0.06 -10.73 -4.91
N ARG A 55 0.70 -10.97 -3.84
CA ARG A 55 0.30 -11.90 -2.76
C ARG A 55 -1.00 -11.48 -2.10
N LEU A 56 -1.18 -10.18 -1.81
CA LEU A 56 -2.40 -9.67 -1.20
C LEU A 56 -3.57 -9.60 -2.19
N LYS A 57 -3.28 -9.28 -3.46
CA LYS A 57 -4.28 -9.26 -4.53
C LYS A 57 -4.91 -10.63 -4.77
N ASN A 58 -4.09 -11.68 -4.73
CA ASN A 58 -4.53 -13.04 -5.00
C ASN A 58 -4.99 -13.78 -3.74
N SER A 59 -4.93 -13.15 -2.56
CA SER A 59 -5.31 -13.79 -1.30
C SER A 59 -6.82 -13.88 -1.14
N ASN A 60 -7.29 -15.10 -0.96
CA ASN A 60 -8.68 -15.46 -0.70
C ASN A 60 -8.90 -15.86 0.75
N ILE A 61 -10.17 -15.98 1.14
CA ILE A 61 -10.55 -16.30 2.53
C ILE A 61 -9.94 -17.63 2.99
N CYS A 62 -9.83 -18.59 2.06
CA CYS A 62 -9.28 -19.92 2.29
C CYS A 62 -7.77 -19.93 2.54
N ASP A 63 -7.04 -18.91 2.10
CA ASP A 63 -5.60 -18.80 2.36
C ASP A 63 -5.30 -18.29 3.79
N VAL A 64 -6.32 -17.76 4.46
CA VAL A 64 -6.21 -17.06 5.74
C VAL A 64 -6.96 -17.78 6.85
N CYS A 65 -8.08 -18.40 6.53
CA CYS A 65 -8.99 -19.01 7.50
C CYS A 65 -9.01 -20.53 7.37
N ALA A 66 -8.53 -21.23 8.39
CA ALA A 66 -8.49 -22.69 8.44
C ALA A 66 -9.88 -23.33 8.55
N ASP A 67 -10.79 -22.70 9.31
CA ASP A 67 -12.10 -23.28 9.65
C ASP A 67 -13.26 -22.77 8.76
N CYS A 68 -12.95 -22.06 7.68
CA CYS A 68 -13.96 -21.42 6.82
C CYS A 68 -14.66 -22.36 5.84
N GLY A 69 -14.54 -23.68 6.01
CA GLY A 69 -15.23 -24.68 5.17
C GLY A 69 -14.83 -24.63 3.69
N CYS A 70 -13.58 -24.25 3.40
CA CYS A 70 -13.06 -24.20 2.05
C CYS A 70 -12.86 -25.61 1.49
N THR A 71 -13.61 -25.95 0.44
CA THR A 71 -13.37 -27.17 -0.35
C THR A 71 -12.09 -26.99 -1.16
N ALA A 72 -11.20 -27.99 -1.10
CA ALA A 72 -9.94 -28.03 -1.85
C ALA A 72 -10.14 -27.89 -3.36
#